data_AF-A0A1H6FWT2-F1
#
_entry.id   AF-A0A1H6FWT2-F1
#
_cell.length_a   1.000
_cell.length_b   1.000
_cell.length_c   1.000
_cell.angle_alpha   90.00
_cell.angle_beta   90.00
_cell.angle_gamma   90.00
#
_symmetry.space_group_name_H-M   'P 1'
#
loop_
_entity.id
_entity.type
_entity.pdbx_description
1 polymer ?
#
loop_
_entity_poly.entity_id
_entity_poly.type
_entity_poly.pdbx_seq_one_letter_code
_entity_poly.pdbx_strand_id
1 'polypeptide(L)'
;MRHGTVLCALVVREEESMLIGSRRAGTRKAASPRGRKVLLVSAATLAAALGATTAVSAQDNLLTINGRGLPLGAGSPTRPLAKDLSFRVEVHPPGGVLPAPFERYRIVIQGGRVYPRVLPSCSVAKAAAADHARRCQSARVGTGTVDIWYGAPKDPIATTPSCRIFSTFYNLGSGLAIRLDINERSRCPVAALPRNVLVANFIRPRLGGKAASGIEFTVPPELRHIAGLSIVVKSLTGKFRRVLGQARVAGTKRSVGYFSSVACANRSQRLVAVSAVDENGLSYRARARVPC
;
A
#
# COMPACT_ATOMS: atom_id res chain seq x y z
N MET A 1 6.88 28.05 44.42
CA MET A 1 6.99 26.86 43.56
C MET A 1 6.59 27.24 42.14
N ARG A 2 7.45 26.91 41.16
CA ARG A 2 7.22 26.84 39.70
C ARG A 2 6.81 28.12 38.96
N HIS A 3 7.80 28.79 38.38
CA HIS A 3 7.71 29.28 37.00
C HIS A 3 9.06 29.04 36.30
N GLY A 4 9.05 28.14 35.32
CA GLY A 4 10.19 27.82 34.46
C GLY A 4 9.66 27.67 33.04
N THR A 5 9.65 28.78 32.32
CA THR A 5 9.35 28.88 30.90
C THR A 5 10.59 28.43 30.12
N VAL A 6 10.48 27.37 29.32
CA VAL A 6 11.52 27.01 28.34
C VAL A 6 10.87 26.98 26.96
N LEU A 7 11.18 28.03 26.21
CA LEU A 7 11.00 28.20 24.79
C LEU A 7 12.14 27.43 24.08
N CYS A 8 11.83 26.52 23.16
CA CYS A 8 12.85 25.94 22.27
C CYS A 8 12.32 25.80 20.83
N ALA A 9 12.76 26.77 20.04
CA ALA A 9 13.33 26.70 18.69
C ALA A 9 12.69 25.78 17.62
N LEU A 10 12.10 26.45 16.63
CA LEU A 10 12.07 26.04 15.22
C LEU A 10 13.49 25.78 14.68
N VAL A 11 13.68 24.66 13.97
CA VAL A 11 14.64 24.56 12.87
C VAL A 11 14.02 23.66 11.79
N VAL A 12 13.67 24.26 10.65
CA VAL A 12 13.31 23.55 9.41
C VAL A 12 13.99 24.24 8.24
N ARG A 13 14.73 23.41 7.47
CA ARG A 13 15.15 23.54 6.07
C ARG A 13 16.10 24.68 5.67
N GLU A 14 17.21 24.28 5.04
CA GLU A 14 17.39 24.39 3.58
C GLU A 14 18.65 23.61 3.18
N GLU A 15 18.55 22.65 2.26
CA GLU A 15 19.70 22.30 1.42
C GLU A 15 19.18 22.17 -0.01
N GLU A 16 19.56 23.17 -0.80
CA GLU A 16 19.56 23.19 -2.24
C GLU A 16 20.47 22.06 -2.76
N SER A 17 20.09 21.43 -3.87
CA SER A 17 21.06 20.75 -4.71
C SER A 17 20.69 20.97 -6.16
N MET A 18 21.48 21.88 -6.71
CA MET A 18 21.59 22.37 -8.06
C MET A 18 21.67 21.24 -9.09
N LEU A 19 21.05 21.53 -10.22
CA LEU A 19 20.96 20.73 -11.43
C LEU A 19 22.06 21.14 -12.42
N ILE A 20 22.50 20.16 -13.22
CA ILE A 20 23.03 20.28 -14.60
C ILE A 20 24.55 20.46 -14.77
N GLY A 21 25.18 19.43 -15.35
CA GLY A 21 26.52 19.51 -15.92
C GLY A 21 26.87 18.27 -16.75
N SER A 22 26.24 18.06 -17.91
CA SER A 22 26.78 17.13 -18.92
C SER A 22 26.29 17.49 -20.33
N ARG A 23 27.16 18.13 -21.12
CA ARG A 23 27.04 18.23 -22.57
C ARG A 23 28.29 17.61 -23.20
N ARG A 24 28.11 16.52 -23.93
CA ARG A 24 28.99 16.08 -25.02
C ARG A 24 28.24 16.36 -26.32
N ALA A 25 28.87 17.05 -27.26
CA ALA A 25 28.74 16.79 -28.69
C ALA A 25 29.81 17.61 -29.43
N GLY A 26 30.77 16.88 -30.02
CA GLY A 26 31.70 17.42 -31.00
C GLY A 26 31.11 17.40 -32.41
N THR A 27 31.55 18.39 -33.18
CA THR A 27 31.81 18.42 -34.63
C THR A 27 30.78 17.88 -35.62
N ARG A 28 30.28 18.77 -36.49
CA ARG A 28 30.56 18.76 -37.95
C ARG A 28 30.13 20.07 -38.62
N LYS A 29 31.03 20.61 -39.45
CA LYS A 29 30.82 21.68 -40.44
C LYS A 29 29.92 21.17 -41.59
N ALA A 30 29.10 22.04 -42.18
CA ALA A 30 29.35 22.66 -43.49
C ALA A 30 28.07 23.09 -44.24
N ALA A 31 28.22 24.21 -44.96
CA ALA A 31 27.58 24.61 -46.21
C ALA A 31 26.16 25.24 -46.21
N SER A 32 26.18 26.55 -46.48
CA SER A 32 25.14 27.40 -47.11
C SER A 32 24.97 27.03 -48.59
N PRO A 33 23.82 27.30 -49.28
CA PRO A 33 23.58 28.64 -49.84
C PRO A 33 22.13 29.14 -49.91
N ARG A 34 22.00 30.47 -49.79
CA ARG A 34 21.18 31.43 -50.57
C ARG A 34 19.69 31.13 -50.84
N GLY A 35 18.85 32.09 -50.42
CA GLY A 35 17.91 32.72 -51.38
C GLY A 35 16.54 33.15 -50.85
N ARG A 36 16.30 34.46 -51.01
CA ARG A 36 15.01 35.18 -51.12
C ARG A 36 14.23 35.56 -49.84
N LYS A 37 14.19 36.90 -49.69
CA LYS A 37 13.33 37.73 -48.84
C LYS A 37 11.88 37.64 -49.32
N VAL A 38 10.92 37.55 -48.40
CA VAL A 38 9.57 38.15 -48.52
C VAL A 38 9.17 38.72 -47.16
N LEU A 39 8.61 39.92 -47.21
CA LEU A 39 8.20 40.82 -46.13
C LEU A 39 6.77 40.49 -45.61
N LEU A 40 6.53 40.94 -44.37
CA LEU A 40 5.30 41.60 -43.84
C LEU A 40 4.10 40.79 -43.29
N VAL A 41 3.73 41.18 -42.05
CA VAL A 41 2.36 41.44 -41.50
C VAL A 41 1.60 40.15 -41.11
N SER A 42 1.02 39.95 -39.91
CA SER A 42 0.19 40.82 -39.06
C SER A 42 -0.06 40.14 -37.70
N ALA A 43 -0.51 40.94 -36.73
CA ALA A 43 -0.95 40.59 -35.39
C ALA A 43 -2.24 39.74 -35.31
N ALA A 44 -2.38 38.98 -34.21
CA ALA A 44 -3.58 38.39 -33.57
C ALA A 44 -3.10 37.12 -32.81
N THR A 45 -3.36 36.83 -31.54
CA THR A 45 -4.54 37.07 -30.71
C THR A 45 -4.15 36.76 -29.26
N LEU A 46 -4.65 37.54 -28.30
CA LEU A 46 -4.69 37.18 -26.88
C LEU A 46 -5.51 35.89 -26.74
N ALA A 47 -4.90 34.80 -26.28
CA ALA A 47 -5.62 33.66 -25.73
C ALA A 47 -5.40 33.67 -24.21
N ALA A 48 -6.45 34.06 -23.48
CA ALA A 48 -6.53 33.95 -22.04
C ALA A 48 -6.34 32.48 -21.63
N ALA A 49 -5.20 32.15 -21.01
CA ALA A 49 -4.98 30.88 -20.37
C ALA A 49 -5.74 30.85 -19.02
N LEU A 50 -7.05 30.69 -19.09
CA LEU A 50 -7.88 30.29 -17.95
C LEU A 50 -7.74 28.79 -17.74
N GLY A 51 -7.36 28.40 -16.52
CA GLY A 51 -7.84 27.17 -15.91
C GLY A 51 -7.05 25.90 -16.20
N ALA A 52 -6.03 25.67 -15.39
CA ALA A 52 -5.90 24.42 -14.64
C ALA A 52 -4.82 24.63 -13.57
N THR A 53 -5.16 25.36 -12.50
CA THR A 53 -4.54 25.05 -11.22
C THR A 53 -5.00 23.63 -10.91
N THR A 54 -4.16 22.64 -11.25
CA THR A 54 -4.30 21.31 -10.68
C THR A 54 -4.31 21.53 -9.18
N ALA A 55 -5.48 21.41 -8.56
CA ALA A 55 -5.59 21.32 -7.12
C ALA A 55 -4.66 20.19 -6.71
N VAL A 56 -3.47 20.52 -6.21
CA VAL A 56 -2.65 19.60 -5.44
C VAL A 56 -3.40 19.49 -4.13
N SER A 57 -4.43 18.63 -4.14
CA SER A 57 -5.30 18.39 -3.01
C SER A 57 -4.45 17.92 -1.83
N ALA A 58 -4.75 18.44 -0.64
CA ALA A 58 -4.12 18.11 0.63
C ALA A 58 -4.36 16.65 1.11
N GLN A 59 -4.43 15.69 0.19
CA GLN A 59 -4.78 14.28 0.41
C GLN A 59 -3.58 13.38 0.76
N ASP A 60 -2.37 13.92 0.84
CA ASP A 60 -1.13 13.15 1.06
C ASP A 60 -0.89 12.69 2.52
N ASN A 61 -1.73 13.09 3.48
CA ASN A 61 -1.52 12.79 4.91
C ASN A 61 -2.54 11.81 5.53
N LEU A 62 -3.55 11.35 4.79
CA LEU A 62 -4.57 10.46 5.37
C LEU A 62 -4.01 9.08 5.74
N LEU A 63 -3.01 8.61 4.99
CA LEU A 63 -2.47 7.26 5.17
C LEU A 63 -0.99 7.34 5.51
N THR A 64 -0.54 6.49 6.42
CA THR A 64 0.88 6.15 6.56
C THR A 64 1.05 4.66 6.38
N ILE A 65 2.21 4.25 5.86
CA ILE A 65 2.58 2.83 5.76
C ILE A 65 3.99 2.63 6.26
N ASN A 66 4.13 1.64 7.13
CA ASN A 66 5.40 1.12 7.57
C ASN A 66 5.46 -0.37 7.28
N GLY A 67 6.66 -0.90 7.09
CA GLY A 67 6.84 -2.32 6.85
C GLY A 67 8.26 -2.78 7.10
N ARG A 68 8.41 -4.09 7.26
CA ARG A 68 9.70 -4.73 7.49
C ARG A 68 9.73 -6.08 6.79
N GLY A 69 10.88 -6.42 6.21
CA GLY A 69 11.17 -7.75 5.68
C GLY A 69 12.40 -8.33 6.35
N LEU A 70 12.32 -9.56 6.85
CA LEU A 70 13.46 -10.29 7.44
C LEU A 70 13.71 -11.62 6.72
N PRO A 71 14.96 -12.11 6.60
CA PRO A 71 16.22 -11.40 6.88
C PRO A 71 16.36 -10.14 6.02
N LEU A 72 17.30 -9.23 6.30
CA LEU A 72 17.53 -8.03 5.48
C LEU A 72 18.15 -8.39 4.11
N GLY A 73 18.19 -7.44 3.18
CA GLY A 73 18.74 -7.54 1.83
C GLY A 73 17.73 -7.93 0.73
N ALA A 74 18.23 -8.39 -0.41
CA ALA A 74 17.40 -9.02 -1.44
C ALA A 74 18.17 -10.16 -2.09
N GLY A 75 17.42 -11.12 -2.63
CA GLY A 75 17.97 -12.09 -3.54
C GLY A 75 18.06 -11.50 -4.95
N SER A 76 18.17 -12.38 -5.93
CA SER A 76 18.07 -12.03 -7.35
C SER A 76 16.79 -12.63 -7.96
N PRO A 77 16.41 -12.23 -9.18
CA PRO A 77 15.29 -12.85 -9.89
C PRO A 77 15.41 -14.38 -10.06
N THR A 78 16.64 -14.90 -10.08
CA THR A 78 16.95 -16.34 -10.22
C THR A 78 17.21 -17.03 -8.89
N ARG A 79 17.59 -16.28 -7.84
CA ARG A 79 17.79 -16.76 -6.46
C ARG A 79 17.04 -15.83 -5.48
N PRO A 80 15.70 -15.91 -5.42
CA PRO A 80 14.90 -15.07 -4.54
C PRO A 80 15.24 -15.33 -3.07
N LEU A 81 15.26 -14.27 -2.26
CA LEU A 81 15.46 -14.37 -0.82
C LEU A 81 14.11 -14.47 -0.13
N ALA A 82 13.83 -15.60 0.53
CA ALA A 82 12.61 -15.77 1.32
C ALA A 82 12.50 -14.71 2.44
N LYS A 83 11.30 -14.16 2.67
CA LYS A 83 11.07 -13.11 3.67
C LYS A 83 9.95 -13.46 4.65
N ASP A 84 10.18 -13.16 5.93
CA ASP A 84 9.17 -12.77 6.90
C ASP A 84 8.77 -11.33 6.57
N LEU A 85 7.47 -11.04 6.48
CA LEU A 85 7.00 -9.69 6.18
C LEU A 85 6.09 -9.19 7.29
N SER A 86 6.25 -7.95 7.70
CA SER A 86 5.25 -7.25 8.48
C SER A 86 4.96 -5.89 7.88
N PHE A 87 3.72 -5.43 8.02
CA PHE A 87 3.31 -4.10 7.62
C PHE A 87 2.30 -3.54 8.62
N ARG A 88 2.27 -2.21 8.70
CA ARG A 88 1.28 -1.44 9.44
C ARG A 88 0.87 -0.26 8.57
N VAL A 89 -0.42 -0.16 8.30
CA VAL A 89 -1.06 1.01 7.67
C VAL A 89 -1.84 1.72 8.76
N GLU A 90 -1.71 3.04 8.84
CA GLU A 90 -2.50 3.86 9.75
C GLU A 90 -3.25 4.92 8.98
N VAL A 91 -4.42 5.25 9.50
CA VAL A 91 -5.30 6.27 8.94
C VAL A 91 -5.30 7.46 9.90
N HIS A 92 -4.98 8.63 9.37
CA HIS A 92 -4.84 9.90 10.08
C HIS A 92 -5.80 10.92 9.49
N PRO A 93 -7.10 10.88 9.86
CA PRO A 93 -8.08 11.74 9.21
C PRO A 93 -7.83 13.23 9.49
N PRO A 94 -7.81 14.07 8.44
CA PRO A 94 -7.64 15.50 8.62
C PRO A 94 -8.85 16.07 9.38
N GLY A 95 -8.60 17.06 10.24
CA GLY A 95 -9.67 17.75 10.98
C GLY A 95 -10.27 16.96 12.14
N GLY A 96 -9.71 15.79 12.49
CA GLY A 96 -10.13 15.04 13.69
C GLY A 96 -11.52 14.41 13.58
N VAL A 97 -12.01 14.20 12.36
CA VAL A 97 -13.34 13.62 12.09
C VAL A 97 -13.25 12.36 11.25
N LEU A 98 -14.25 11.48 11.35
CA LEU A 98 -14.28 10.24 10.58
C LEU A 98 -14.34 10.51 9.07
N PRO A 99 -13.42 9.95 8.27
CA PRO A 99 -13.51 9.96 6.82
C PRO A 99 -14.57 8.96 6.35
N ALA A 100 -14.88 8.97 5.06
CA ALA A 100 -15.73 7.95 4.47
C ALA A 100 -15.06 6.56 4.52
N PRO A 101 -15.83 5.47 4.68
CA PRO A 101 -15.33 4.10 4.59
C PRO A 101 -14.55 3.82 3.29
N PHE A 102 -13.45 3.09 3.43
CA PHE A 102 -12.66 2.66 2.28
C PHE A 102 -13.28 1.43 1.61
N GLU A 103 -13.52 1.53 0.31
CA GLU A 103 -14.04 0.45 -0.52
C GLU A 103 -12.92 -0.45 -1.05
N ARG A 104 -11.82 0.12 -1.52
CA ARG A 104 -10.75 -0.66 -2.18
C ARG A 104 -9.42 -0.41 -1.52
N TYR A 105 -8.63 -1.47 -1.40
CA TYR A 105 -7.28 -1.41 -0.88
C TYR A 105 -6.31 -2.06 -1.83
N ARG A 106 -5.13 -1.48 -1.90
CA ARG A 106 -4.01 -2.00 -2.66
C ARG A 106 -2.72 -1.78 -1.89
N ILE A 107 -1.98 -2.85 -1.64
CA ILE A 107 -0.70 -2.81 -0.91
C ILE A 107 0.37 -3.42 -1.82
N VAL A 108 1.43 -2.67 -2.08
CA VAL A 108 2.46 -3.01 -3.06
C VAL A 108 3.85 -2.88 -2.46
N ILE A 109 4.68 -3.89 -2.67
CA ILE A 109 6.09 -3.90 -2.28
C ILE A 109 6.96 -4.04 -3.53
N GLN A 110 7.84 -3.06 -3.73
CA GLN A 110 8.84 -3.10 -4.78
C GLN A 110 9.81 -4.28 -4.58
N GLY A 111 10.15 -4.97 -5.67
CA GLY A 111 11.06 -6.12 -5.62
C GLY A 111 10.50 -7.34 -4.87
N GLY A 112 9.24 -7.30 -4.42
CA GLY A 112 8.54 -8.45 -3.87
C GLY A 112 8.15 -9.44 -4.95
N ARG A 113 8.14 -10.72 -4.60
CA ARG A 113 7.63 -11.82 -5.44
C ARG A 113 6.91 -12.84 -4.56
N VAL A 114 5.78 -13.35 -5.06
CA VAL A 114 4.97 -14.36 -4.38
C VAL A 114 5.10 -15.69 -5.11
N TYR A 115 5.19 -16.78 -4.34
CA TYR A 115 5.25 -18.16 -4.83
C TYR A 115 4.10 -18.98 -4.22
N PRO A 116 2.86 -18.85 -4.74
CA PRO A 116 1.69 -19.46 -4.10
C PRO A 116 1.74 -20.99 -4.04
N ARG A 117 2.48 -21.63 -4.94
CA ARG A 117 2.65 -23.09 -5.01
C ARG A 117 3.52 -23.67 -3.89
N VAL A 118 4.16 -22.83 -3.08
CA VAL A 118 4.94 -23.26 -1.90
C VAL A 118 4.05 -23.83 -0.80
N LEU A 119 2.78 -23.39 -0.75
CA LEU A 119 1.79 -23.85 0.21
C LEU A 119 0.58 -24.46 -0.52
N PRO A 120 -0.15 -25.38 0.12
CA PRO A 120 -1.45 -25.80 -0.39
C PRO A 120 -2.41 -24.61 -0.42
N SER A 121 -3.43 -24.72 -1.27
CA SER A 121 -4.53 -23.75 -1.31
C SER A 121 -5.65 -24.14 -0.34
N CYS A 122 -6.32 -23.13 0.21
CA CYS A 122 -7.56 -23.25 0.95
C CYS A 122 -8.63 -22.50 0.17
N SER A 123 -9.71 -23.15 -0.23
CA SER A 123 -10.82 -22.48 -0.92
C SER A 123 -11.48 -21.43 -0.01
N VAL A 124 -12.10 -20.41 -0.60
CA VAL A 124 -12.85 -19.38 0.15
C VAL A 124 -13.89 -19.99 1.09
N ALA A 125 -14.64 -21.00 0.64
CA ALA A 125 -15.63 -21.70 1.46
C ALA A 125 -15.00 -22.35 2.71
N LYS A 126 -13.88 -23.07 2.55
CA LYS A 126 -13.12 -23.63 3.68
C LYS A 126 -12.55 -22.56 4.62
N ALA A 127 -12.15 -21.41 4.10
CA ALA A 127 -11.68 -20.28 4.91
C ALA A 127 -12.81 -19.62 5.71
N ALA A 128 -14.05 -19.62 5.18
CA ALA A 128 -15.22 -19.05 5.83
C ALA A 128 -15.83 -19.97 6.92
N ALA A 129 -15.63 -21.29 6.80
CA ALA A 129 -16.13 -22.29 7.75
C ALA A 129 -15.68 -22.06 9.20
N ALA A 130 -16.47 -22.48 10.17
CA ALA A 130 -16.15 -22.32 11.60
C ALA A 130 -14.88 -23.08 12.01
N ASP A 131 -14.60 -24.24 11.40
CA ASP A 131 -13.42 -25.06 11.67
C ASP A 131 -12.25 -24.78 10.70
N HIS A 132 -12.22 -23.59 10.09
CA HIS A 132 -11.18 -23.15 9.15
C HIS A 132 -9.75 -23.32 9.72
N ALA A 133 -9.56 -23.11 11.03
CA ALA A 133 -8.25 -23.18 11.66
C ALA A 133 -7.61 -24.57 11.51
N ARG A 134 -8.43 -25.62 11.57
CA ARG A 134 -8.05 -27.02 11.31
C ARG A 134 -7.98 -27.30 9.81
N ARG A 135 -9.03 -26.95 9.05
CA ARG A 135 -9.13 -27.28 7.61
C ARG A 135 -8.10 -26.58 6.73
N CYS A 136 -7.65 -25.39 7.13
CA CYS A 136 -6.76 -24.54 6.35
C CYS A 136 -5.43 -24.23 7.06
N GLN A 137 -5.08 -25.02 8.09
CA GLN A 137 -3.85 -24.84 8.87
C GLN A 137 -2.59 -24.78 7.99
N SER A 138 -2.48 -25.69 7.02
CA SER A 138 -1.34 -25.78 6.10
C SER A 138 -1.33 -24.69 5.03
N ALA A 139 -2.47 -24.06 4.74
CA ALA A 139 -2.57 -22.95 3.78
C ALA A 139 -2.36 -21.58 4.45
N ARG A 140 -2.17 -21.53 5.77
CA ARG A 140 -2.04 -20.28 6.52
C ARG A 140 -0.70 -19.60 6.23
N VAL A 141 -0.76 -18.35 5.75
CA VAL A 141 0.43 -17.55 5.38
C VAL A 141 0.79 -16.51 6.44
N GLY A 142 -0.18 -16.10 7.26
CA GLY A 142 0.02 -14.98 8.18
C GLY A 142 -1.20 -14.68 9.04
N THR A 143 -1.04 -13.66 9.89
CA THR A 143 -2.09 -13.13 10.77
C THR A 143 -1.98 -11.60 10.84
N GLY A 144 -3.04 -10.95 11.29
CA GLY A 144 -3.08 -9.50 11.41
C GLY A 144 -4.14 -9.02 12.38
N THR A 145 -4.25 -7.71 12.49
CA THR A 145 -5.29 -7.01 13.24
C THR A 145 -5.76 -5.81 12.45
N VAL A 146 -7.04 -5.52 12.56
CA VAL A 146 -7.71 -4.38 11.94
C VAL A 146 -8.39 -3.62 13.07
N ASP A 147 -7.83 -2.46 13.41
CA ASP A 147 -8.48 -1.54 14.33
C ASP A 147 -9.39 -0.64 13.49
N ILE A 148 -10.63 -0.50 13.93
CA ILE A 148 -11.68 0.27 13.27
C ILE A 148 -12.28 1.29 14.23
N TRP A 149 -12.78 2.38 13.67
CA TRP A 149 -13.81 3.22 14.24
C TRP A 149 -15.17 2.79 13.71
N TYR A 150 -16.21 2.99 14.50
CA TYR A 150 -17.60 2.84 14.06
C TYR A 150 -18.43 4.04 14.50
N GLY A 151 -19.05 4.72 13.54
CA GLY A 151 -19.78 5.97 13.75
C GLY A 151 -20.34 6.50 12.43
N ALA A 152 -20.95 7.67 12.45
CA ALA A 152 -21.35 8.36 11.23
C ALA A 152 -20.15 9.10 10.61
N PRO A 153 -20.08 9.24 9.28
CA PRO A 153 -19.09 10.10 8.65
C PRO A 153 -19.14 11.52 9.25
N LYS A 154 -17.98 12.14 9.47
CA LYS A 154 -17.79 13.44 10.15
C LYS A 154 -17.92 13.42 11.68
N ASP A 155 -18.21 12.28 12.32
CA ASP A 155 -18.17 12.19 13.78
C ASP A 155 -16.75 12.50 14.31
N PRO A 156 -16.61 13.18 15.47
CA PRO A 156 -15.31 13.46 16.06
C PRO A 156 -14.59 12.17 16.48
N ILE A 157 -13.36 11.98 16.01
CA ILE A 157 -12.55 10.78 16.30
C ILE A 157 -12.29 10.63 17.80
N ALA A 158 -12.14 11.75 18.51
CA ALA A 158 -11.83 11.75 19.95
C ALA A 158 -12.90 11.03 20.79
N THR A 159 -14.15 11.05 20.34
CA THR A 159 -15.29 10.42 21.02
C THR A 159 -15.82 9.20 20.27
N THR A 160 -15.37 8.97 19.03
CA THR A 160 -15.83 7.83 18.24
C THR A 160 -15.31 6.52 18.84
N PRO A 161 -16.19 5.55 19.12
CA PRO A 161 -15.79 4.26 19.66
C PRO A 161 -14.95 3.46 18.64
N SER A 162 -14.15 2.53 19.15
CA SER A 162 -13.27 1.71 18.32
C SER A 162 -13.35 0.23 18.67
N CYS A 163 -13.07 -0.61 17.69
CA CYS A 163 -13.00 -2.05 17.87
C CYS A 163 -11.77 -2.63 17.17
N ARG A 164 -11.29 -3.77 17.69
CA ARG A 164 -10.24 -4.58 17.07
C ARG A 164 -10.82 -5.87 16.51
N ILE A 165 -10.57 -6.09 15.23
CA ILE A 165 -10.86 -7.31 14.49
C ILE A 165 -9.54 -8.05 14.25
N PHE A 166 -9.52 -9.37 14.39
CA PHE A 166 -8.37 -10.20 14.08
C PHE A 166 -8.47 -10.68 12.63
N SER A 167 -7.33 -10.79 11.96
CA SER A 167 -7.30 -11.33 10.61
C SER A 167 -6.37 -12.53 10.49
N THR A 168 -6.80 -13.51 9.70
CA THR A 168 -5.96 -14.65 9.30
C THR A 168 -5.89 -14.73 7.79
N PHE A 169 -4.68 -14.88 7.27
CA PHE A 169 -4.43 -14.92 5.84
C PHE A 169 -4.21 -16.37 5.39
N TYR A 170 -5.00 -16.83 4.42
CA TYR A 170 -4.88 -18.15 3.81
C TYR A 170 -4.53 -18.05 2.33
N ASN A 171 -3.69 -18.94 1.85
CA ASN A 171 -3.33 -19.06 0.43
C ASN A 171 -4.52 -19.58 -0.39
N LEU A 172 -4.93 -18.84 -1.42
CA LEU A 172 -5.92 -19.31 -2.41
C LEU A 172 -5.25 -19.89 -3.67
N GLY A 173 -3.93 -19.83 -3.78
CA GLY A 173 -3.18 -20.16 -5.00
C GLY A 173 -3.12 -19.00 -6.01
N SER A 174 -4.24 -18.30 -6.24
CA SER A 174 -4.31 -17.08 -7.07
C SER A 174 -4.27 -15.77 -6.26
N GLY A 175 -4.44 -15.87 -4.94
CA GLY A 175 -4.57 -14.73 -4.03
C GLY A 175 -4.53 -15.15 -2.57
N LEU A 176 -5.09 -14.31 -1.70
CA LEU A 176 -5.27 -14.57 -0.28
C LEU A 176 -6.75 -14.50 0.10
N ALA A 177 -7.19 -15.41 0.97
CA ALA A 177 -8.40 -15.22 1.76
C ALA A 177 -7.98 -14.51 3.05
N ILE A 178 -8.53 -13.32 3.28
CA ILE A 178 -8.38 -12.56 4.51
C ILE A 178 -9.60 -12.85 5.35
N ARG A 179 -9.48 -13.82 6.25
CA ARG A 179 -10.52 -14.09 7.23
C ARG A 179 -10.50 -13.02 8.31
N LEU A 180 -11.67 -12.55 8.72
CA LEU A 180 -11.90 -11.56 9.77
C LEU A 180 -12.66 -12.23 10.91
N ASP A 181 -12.11 -12.16 12.12
CA ASP A 181 -12.69 -12.75 13.32
C ASP A 181 -12.82 -11.67 14.41
N ILE A 182 -14.02 -11.56 14.98
CA ILE A 182 -14.26 -10.73 16.17
C ILE A 182 -14.03 -11.63 17.39
N ASN A 183 -13.21 -11.18 18.33
CA ASN A 183 -13.07 -11.85 19.61
C ASN A 183 -14.25 -11.43 20.50
N GLU A 184 -14.80 -12.34 21.30
CA GLU A 184 -15.87 -12.07 22.29
C GLU A 184 -15.49 -10.93 23.27
N ARG A 185 -14.20 -10.71 23.51
CA ARG A 185 -13.71 -9.60 24.34
C ARG A 185 -13.64 -8.25 23.60
N SER A 186 -13.84 -8.24 22.29
CA SER A 186 -13.82 -7.01 21.47
C SER A 186 -15.17 -6.29 21.60
N ARG A 187 -15.15 -5.01 21.98
CA ARG A 187 -16.34 -4.13 22.05
C ARG A 187 -16.78 -3.65 20.66
N CYS A 188 -17.00 -4.60 19.75
CA CYS A 188 -17.51 -4.35 18.41
C CYS A 188 -19.04 -4.15 18.45
N PRO A 189 -19.61 -3.38 17.49
CA PRO A 189 -21.06 -3.16 17.43
C PRO A 189 -21.85 -4.43 17.07
N VAL A 190 -21.16 -5.49 16.63
CA VAL A 190 -21.75 -6.80 16.30
C VAL A 190 -20.92 -7.93 16.89
N ALA A 191 -21.61 -9.01 17.28
CA ALA A 191 -20.96 -10.24 17.75
C ALA A 191 -20.35 -11.07 16.60
N ALA A 192 -20.90 -10.96 15.39
CA ALA A 192 -20.42 -11.64 14.20
C ALA A 192 -20.53 -10.76 12.96
N LEU A 193 -19.60 -10.93 12.02
CA LEU A 193 -19.60 -10.21 10.75
C LEU A 193 -20.51 -10.93 9.74
N PRO A 194 -21.30 -10.20 8.92
CA PRO A 194 -22.16 -10.80 7.89
C PRO A 194 -21.34 -11.54 6.82
N ARG A 195 -20.12 -11.05 6.55
CA ARG A 195 -19.11 -11.74 5.75
C ARG A 195 -17.78 -11.74 6.49
N ASN A 196 -17.25 -12.91 6.78
CA ASN A 196 -16.01 -13.03 7.54
C ASN A 196 -14.77 -13.31 6.65
N VAL A 197 -14.89 -13.30 5.32
CA VAL A 197 -13.74 -13.51 4.41
C VAL A 197 -13.76 -12.50 3.27
N LEU A 198 -12.64 -11.79 3.11
CA LEU A 198 -12.32 -10.97 1.94
C LEU A 198 -11.37 -11.73 1.01
N VAL A 199 -11.54 -11.58 -0.30
CA VAL A 199 -10.64 -12.14 -1.30
C VAL A 199 -9.69 -11.04 -1.78
N ALA A 200 -8.39 -11.27 -1.63
CA ALA A 200 -7.35 -10.39 -2.13
C ALA A 200 -6.58 -11.05 -3.27
N ASN A 201 -6.53 -10.38 -4.41
CA ASN A 201 -5.86 -10.88 -5.60
C ASN A 201 -4.39 -10.48 -5.61
N PHE A 202 -3.52 -11.37 -6.08
CA PHE A 202 -2.13 -10.99 -6.31
C PHE A 202 -2.01 -10.11 -7.55
N ILE A 203 -1.35 -8.96 -7.39
CA ILE A 203 -1.09 -8.02 -8.47
C ILE A 203 0.41 -7.88 -8.69
N ARG A 204 0.82 -7.55 -9.92
CA ARG A 204 2.22 -7.36 -10.32
C ARG A 204 2.46 -5.99 -10.95
N PRO A 205 2.26 -4.89 -10.21
CA PRO A 205 2.43 -3.56 -10.76
C PRO A 205 3.90 -3.15 -10.86
N ARG A 206 4.12 -1.93 -11.35
CA ARG A 206 5.39 -1.23 -11.17
C ARG A 206 5.29 -0.25 -10.01
N LEU A 207 6.36 -0.14 -9.22
CA LEU A 207 6.50 0.85 -8.15
C LEU A 207 7.88 1.50 -8.25
N GLY A 208 7.90 2.83 -8.42
CA GLY A 208 9.13 3.59 -8.70
C GLY A 208 9.87 3.09 -9.94
N GLY A 209 9.14 2.80 -11.03
CA GLY A 209 9.69 2.27 -12.29
C GLY A 209 10.14 0.80 -12.26
N LYS A 210 10.22 0.17 -11.09
CA LYS A 210 10.69 -1.22 -10.91
C LYS A 210 9.53 -2.19 -10.75
N ALA A 211 9.76 -3.46 -11.08
CA ALA A 211 8.81 -4.53 -10.83
C ALA A 211 8.46 -4.62 -9.33
N ALA A 212 7.19 -4.82 -9.04
CA ALA A 212 6.65 -4.96 -7.70
C ALA A 212 5.61 -6.08 -7.66
N SER A 213 5.35 -6.57 -6.45
CA SER A 213 4.21 -7.45 -6.19
C SER A 213 3.38 -6.87 -5.07
N GLY A 214 2.08 -7.19 -5.07
CA GLY A 214 1.17 -6.69 -4.07
C GLY A 214 -0.10 -7.51 -4.00
N ILE A 215 -1.01 -7.02 -3.17
CA ILE A 215 -2.38 -7.52 -3.06
C ILE A 215 -3.36 -6.37 -3.29
N GLU A 216 -4.50 -6.70 -3.87
CA GLU A 216 -5.63 -5.79 -4.07
C GLU A 216 -6.92 -6.49 -3.67
N PHE A 217 -7.76 -5.81 -2.88
CA PHE A 217 -9.05 -6.34 -2.45
C PHE A 217 -10.09 -5.23 -2.29
N THR A 218 -11.35 -5.63 -2.34
CA THR A 218 -12.51 -4.76 -2.15
C THR A 218 -13.22 -5.16 -0.86
N VAL A 219 -13.58 -4.18 -0.05
CA VAL A 219 -14.39 -4.33 1.15
C VAL A 219 -15.86 -4.15 0.74
N PRO A 220 -16.67 -5.21 0.86
CA PRO A 220 -18.05 -5.17 0.42
C PRO A 220 -18.89 -4.28 1.35
N PRO A 221 -20.01 -3.71 0.86
CA PRO A 221 -20.81 -2.75 1.62
C PRO A 221 -21.23 -3.24 3.00
N GLU A 222 -21.56 -4.52 3.15
CA GLU A 222 -21.96 -5.13 4.43
C GLU A 222 -20.87 -5.13 5.51
N LEU A 223 -19.62 -4.86 5.13
CA LEU A 223 -18.50 -4.67 6.06
C LEU A 223 -18.10 -3.22 6.24
N ARG A 224 -18.61 -2.32 5.38
CA ARG A 224 -18.42 -0.87 5.47
C ARG A 224 -19.54 -0.20 6.25
N HIS A 225 -20.72 -0.81 6.27
CA HIS A 225 -21.92 -0.32 6.93
C HIS A 225 -22.55 -1.44 7.74
N ILE A 226 -22.46 -1.35 9.07
CA ILE A 226 -22.96 -2.38 9.99
C ILE A 226 -23.90 -1.71 10.99
N ALA A 227 -25.13 -2.20 11.10
CA ALA A 227 -26.15 -1.66 12.00
C ALA A 227 -26.39 -0.14 11.83
N GLY A 228 -26.32 0.36 10.57
CA GLY A 228 -26.47 1.79 10.26
C GLY A 228 -25.26 2.66 10.56
N LEU A 229 -24.15 2.07 11.05
CA LEU A 229 -22.91 2.77 11.34
C LEU A 229 -21.88 2.52 10.25
N SER A 230 -21.12 3.56 9.92
CA SER A 230 -19.99 3.45 9.01
C SER A 230 -18.77 2.91 9.75
N ILE A 231 -18.15 1.88 9.15
CA ILE A 231 -16.95 1.23 9.64
C ILE A 231 -15.76 1.81 8.92
N VAL A 232 -14.91 2.51 9.66
CA VAL A 232 -13.73 3.16 9.12
C VAL A 232 -12.49 2.51 9.71
N VAL A 233 -11.56 2.13 8.85
CA VAL A 233 -10.28 1.58 9.30
C VAL A 233 -9.46 2.66 9.99
N LYS A 234 -8.98 2.36 11.20
CA LYS A 234 -8.00 3.14 11.96
C LYS A 234 -6.58 2.67 11.69
N SER A 235 -6.36 1.36 11.78
CA SER A 235 -5.07 0.77 11.42
C SER A 235 -5.21 -0.67 10.94
N LEU A 236 -4.34 -1.06 10.01
CA LEU A 236 -4.21 -2.43 9.50
C LEU A 236 -2.81 -2.92 9.78
N THR A 237 -2.68 -3.97 10.58
CA THR A 237 -1.39 -4.65 10.79
C THR A 237 -1.46 -6.04 10.20
N GLY A 238 -0.44 -6.43 9.45
CA GLY A 238 -0.28 -7.79 8.94
C GLY A 238 1.11 -8.32 9.17
N LYS A 239 1.20 -9.62 9.46
CA LYS A 239 2.45 -10.37 9.64
C LYS A 239 2.35 -11.67 8.84
N PHE A 240 3.24 -11.84 7.89
CA PHE A 240 3.41 -13.04 7.09
C PHE A 240 4.67 -13.75 7.51
N ARG A 241 4.55 -15.06 7.75
CA ARG A 241 5.67 -15.90 8.16
C ARG A 241 6.49 -16.30 6.95
N ARG A 242 7.79 -16.47 7.16
CA ARG A 242 8.72 -17.06 6.20
C ARG A 242 8.45 -18.55 6.12
N VAL A 243 7.61 -18.92 5.16
CA VAL A 243 7.37 -20.31 4.79
C VAL A 243 8.23 -20.64 3.58
N LEU A 244 9.08 -21.65 3.70
CA LEU A 244 9.95 -22.12 2.61
C LEU A 244 9.31 -23.28 1.86
N GLY A 245 9.60 -23.39 0.56
CA GLY A 245 9.29 -24.55 -0.25
C GLY A 245 9.95 -24.50 -1.61
N GLN A 246 9.74 -25.53 -2.42
CA GLN A 246 10.35 -25.64 -3.73
C GLN A 246 9.44 -25.03 -4.81
N ALA A 247 10.01 -24.17 -5.65
CA ALA A 247 9.33 -23.65 -6.83
C ALA A 247 10.28 -23.65 -8.04
N ARG A 248 9.71 -23.74 -9.26
CA ARG A 248 10.49 -23.51 -10.48
C ARG A 248 10.77 -22.01 -10.62
N VAL A 249 12.04 -21.64 -10.64
CA VAL A 249 12.54 -20.28 -10.86
C VAL A 249 13.57 -20.34 -11.98
N ALA A 250 13.30 -19.62 -13.08
CA ALA A 250 14.15 -19.63 -14.28
C ALA A 250 14.50 -21.07 -14.75
N GLY A 251 13.48 -21.94 -14.84
CA GLY A 251 13.64 -23.33 -15.29
C GLY A 251 14.13 -24.32 -14.22
N THR A 252 14.78 -23.87 -13.16
CA THR A 252 15.35 -24.75 -12.12
C THR A 252 14.46 -24.81 -10.87
N LYS A 253 14.37 -25.97 -10.21
CA LYS A 253 13.76 -26.06 -8.87
C LYS A 253 14.68 -25.35 -7.85
N ARG A 254 14.13 -24.41 -7.09
CA ARG A 254 14.85 -23.65 -6.06
C ARG A 254 14.01 -23.59 -4.79
N SER A 255 14.69 -23.59 -3.65
CA SER A 255 14.08 -23.23 -2.37
C SER A 255 13.76 -21.74 -2.37
N VAL A 256 12.50 -21.39 -2.18
CA VAL A 256 11.99 -20.02 -2.14
C VAL A 256 11.02 -19.84 -0.97
N GLY A 257 10.82 -18.60 -0.55
CA GLY A 257 9.77 -18.26 0.41
C GLY A 257 8.43 -18.04 -0.28
N TYR A 258 7.31 -18.31 0.41
CA TYR A 258 5.97 -17.93 -0.06
C TYR A 258 5.94 -16.45 -0.47
N PHE A 259 6.47 -15.58 0.38
CA PHE A 259 6.91 -14.24 0.01
C PHE A 259 8.44 -14.21 -0.09
N SER A 260 8.95 -13.64 -1.17
CA SER A 260 10.37 -13.50 -1.43
C SER A 260 10.72 -12.10 -1.95
N SER A 261 11.97 -11.71 -1.75
CA SER A 261 12.56 -10.48 -2.28
C SER A 261 13.55 -10.81 -3.40
N VAL A 262 13.39 -10.16 -4.55
CA VAL A 262 14.25 -10.34 -5.73
C VAL A 262 15.03 -9.09 -6.11
N ALA A 263 14.73 -7.93 -5.49
CA ALA A 263 15.41 -6.67 -5.75
C ALA A 263 15.14 -5.64 -4.65
N CYS A 264 15.98 -4.60 -4.61
CA CYS A 264 15.81 -3.40 -3.79
C CYS A 264 15.80 -2.13 -4.67
N ALA A 265 15.26 -1.02 -4.15
CA ALA A 265 15.34 0.29 -4.79
C ALA A 265 16.81 0.74 -4.87
N ASN A 266 17.45 0.80 -3.71
CA ASN A 266 18.89 0.95 -3.51
C ASN A 266 19.35 -0.28 -2.69
N ARG A 267 20.65 -0.61 -2.61
CA ARG A 267 21.12 -1.89 -2.02
C ARG A 267 20.55 -2.20 -0.62
N SER A 268 20.07 -1.20 0.13
CA SER A 268 19.59 -1.31 1.51
C SER A 268 18.09 -1.00 1.72
N GLN A 269 17.37 -0.43 0.76
CA GLN A 269 15.96 -0.02 0.92
C GLN A 269 15.09 -0.40 -0.27
N ARG A 270 13.78 -0.53 -0.02
CA ARG A 270 12.74 -0.70 -1.04
C ARG A 270 11.59 0.26 -0.81
N LEU A 271 10.84 0.54 -1.87
CA LEU A 271 9.57 1.26 -1.76
C LEU A 271 8.43 0.30 -1.40
N VAL A 272 7.60 0.75 -0.47
CA VAL A 272 6.29 0.17 -0.16
C VAL A 272 5.25 1.25 -0.40
N ALA A 273 4.12 0.86 -0.96
CA ALA A 273 3.00 1.75 -1.20
C ALA A 273 1.70 1.11 -0.75
N VAL A 274 0.84 1.92 -0.15
CA VAL A 274 -0.58 1.60 0.03
C VAL A 274 -1.40 2.63 -0.74
N SER A 275 -2.48 2.18 -1.36
CA SER A 275 -3.54 3.07 -1.82
C SER A 275 -4.89 2.55 -1.39
N ALA A 276 -5.76 3.46 -1.02
CA ALA A 276 -7.16 3.18 -0.72
C ALA A 276 -8.06 4.08 -1.56
N VAL A 277 -9.25 3.58 -1.91
CA VAL A 277 -10.32 4.35 -2.54
C VAL A 277 -11.51 4.31 -1.59
N ASP A 278 -12.06 5.47 -1.23
CA ASP A 278 -13.27 5.54 -0.43
C ASP A 278 -14.53 5.30 -1.26
N GLU A 279 -15.66 5.15 -0.58
CA GLU A 279 -16.96 4.93 -1.24
C GLU A 279 -17.45 6.12 -2.07
N ASN A 280 -16.83 7.30 -1.92
CA ASN A 280 -17.09 8.47 -2.75
C ASN A 280 -16.16 8.54 -3.97
N GLY A 281 -15.28 7.54 -4.16
CA GLY A 281 -14.32 7.48 -5.25
C GLY A 281 -13.04 8.28 -5.02
N LEU A 282 -12.85 8.89 -3.85
CA LEU A 282 -11.62 9.62 -3.52
C LEU A 282 -10.48 8.64 -3.28
N SER A 283 -9.35 8.91 -3.92
CA SER A 283 -8.16 8.07 -3.86
C SER A 283 -7.11 8.64 -2.92
N TYR A 284 -6.61 7.80 -2.03
CA TYR A 284 -5.57 8.13 -1.06
C TYR A 284 -4.38 7.22 -1.27
N ARG A 285 -3.17 7.77 -1.14
CA ARG A 285 -1.94 7.03 -1.38
C ARG A 285 -0.90 7.40 -0.34
N ALA A 286 -0.17 6.40 0.14
CA ALA A 286 1.01 6.61 0.95
C ALA A 286 2.15 5.75 0.44
N ARG A 287 3.37 6.26 0.58
CA ARG A 287 4.60 5.54 0.21
C ARG A 287 5.62 5.70 1.30
N ALA A 288 6.38 4.64 1.54
CA ALA A 288 7.50 4.67 2.46
C ALA A 288 8.71 3.95 1.86
N ARG A 289 9.90 4.40 2.26
CA ARG A 289 11.14 3.66 2.08
C ARG A 289 11.37 2.83 3.33
N VAL A 290 11.48 1.52 3.16
CA VAL A 290 11.73 0.59 4.26
C VAL A 290 13.02 -0.18 3.99
N PRO A 291 13.70 -0.68 5.04
CA PRO A 291 14.82 -1.57 4.88
C PRO A 291 14.46 -2.76 3.98
N CYS A 292 15.34 -3.03 3.03
CA CYS A 292 15.36 -4.29 2.32
C CYS A 292 15.91 -5.37 3.25
#